data_AF-A0A7C7VZC7-F1
#
_entry.id   AF-A0A7C7VZC7-F1
#
_cell.length_a   1.000
_cell.length_b   1.000
_cell.length_c   1.000
_cell.angle_alpha   90.00
_cell.angle_beta   90.00
_cell.angle_gamma   90.00
#
_symmetry.space_group_name_H-M   'P 1'
#
loop_
_entity.id
_entity.type
_entity.pdbx_description
1 polymer ?
#
loop_
_entity_poly.entity_id
_entity_poly.type
_entity_poly.pdbx_seq_one_letter_code
_entity_poly.pdbx_strand_id
1 'polypeptide(L)'
;ASKVIGFDGSQIMTFLISSTVGAMAGSLIIGILVKRKGVIWSYWLVLGLWVVALSLTAISQSETLFWLVGPIAGVGMGGVWVVSRTIIIELSPPEKVGEFFGLYGFAGKAASIFGPMLWGVVVWALDSTGTFKYRVAVTVLLGTVIVASFLFRGLTRKISENPNINKSVDIKMVND
;
A
#
# COMPACT_ATOMS: atom_id res chain seq x y z
N ALA A 1 -14.16 -6.53 -12.09
CA ALA A 1 -14.78 -7.81 -11.66
C ALA A 1 -15.80 -8.30 -12.68
N SER A 2 -16.93 -7.62 -12.90
CA SER A 2 -17.95 -8.02 -13.89
C SER A 2 -17.40 -8.25 -15.32
N LYS A 3 -16.62 -7.32 -15.88
CA LYS A 3 -16.09 -7.41 -17.26
C LYS A 3 -14.90 -8.36 -17.46
N VAL A 4 -14.28 -8.85 -16.38
CA VAL A 4 -13.05 -9.68 -16.44
C VAL A 4 -13.29 -11.08 -15.90
N ILE A 5 -14.20 -11.24 -14.94
CA ILE A 5 -14.44 -12.49 -14.18
C ILE A 5 -15.92 -12.91 -14.23
N GLY A 6 -16.84 -12.03 -14.62
CA GLY A 6 -18.28 -12.36 -14.70
C GLY A 6 -19.03 -12.31 -13.37
N PHE A 7 -18.46 -11.71 -12.32
CA PHE A 7 -19.12 -11.60 -11.01
C PHE A 7 -20.47 -10.89 -11.10
N ASP A 8 -21.48 -11.47 -10.45
CA ASP A 8 -22.76 -10.84 -10.18
C ASP A 8 -22.60 -9.69 -9.15
N GLY A 9 -23.50 -8.70 -9.19
CA GLY A 9 -23.41 -7.51 -8.33
C GLY A 9 -23.31 -7.84 -6.84
N SER A 10 -23.98 -8.92 -6.40
CA SER A 10 -23.92 -9.42 -5.02
C SER A 10 -22.54 -9.96 -4.65
N GLN A 11 -21.87 -10.70 -5.56
CA GLN A 11 -20.53 -11.25 -5.30
C GLN A 11 -19.48 -10.16 -5.16
N ILE A 12 -19.59 -9.07 -5.92
CA ILE A 12 -18.71 -7.90 -5.79
C ILE A 12 -18.87 -7.26 -4.40
N MET A 13 -20.10 -7.15 -3.90
CA MET A 13 -20.36 -6.57 -2.58
C MET A 13 -19.75 -7.42 -1.46
N THR A 14 -19.98 -8.74 -1.49
CA THR A 14 -19.41 -9.67 -0.49
C THR A 14 -17.88 -9.67 -0.54
N PHE A 15 -17.31 -9.60 -1.74
CA PHE A 15 -15.87 -9.44 -1.93
C PHE A 15 -15.34 -8.17 -1.26
N LEU A 16 -15.98 -7.01 -1.49
CA LEU A 16 -15.59 -5.74 -0.88
C LEU A 16 -15.71 -5.75 0.65
N ILE A 17 -16.75 -6.38 1.18
CA ILE A 17 -16.93 -6.55 2.63
C ILE A 17 -15.79 -7.40 3.19
N SER A 18 -15.47 -8.54 2.56
CA SER A 18 -14.37 -9.41 3.00
C SER A 18 -13.01 -8.69 3.00
N SER A 19 -12.76 -7.86 1.99
CA SER A 19 -11.57 -7.03 1.88
C SER A 19 -11.52 -5.99 3.00
N THR A 20 -12.65 -5.35 3.30
CA THR A 20 -12.73 -4.35 4.37
C THR A 20 -12.49 -4.97 5.74
N VAL A 21 -13.04 -6.16 6.02
CA VAL A 21 -12.73 -6.92 7.24
C VAL A 21 -11.25 -7.28 7.31
N GLY A 22 -10.66 -7.68 6.18
CA GLY A 22 -9.22 -7.89 6.05
C GLY A 22 -8.42 -6.62 6.37
N ALA A 23 -8.88 -5.45 5.92
CA ALA A 23 -8.25 -4.17 6.22
C ALA A 23 -8.33 -3.79 7.70
N MET A 24 -9.49 -4.01 8.33
CA MET A 24 -9.66 -3.81 9.77
C MET A 24 -8.69 -4.69 10.56
N ALA A 25 -8.68 -6.01 10.30
CA ALA A 25 -7.76 -6.93 10.94
C ALA A 25 -6.29 -6.57 10.67
N GLY A 26 -5.96 -6.23 9.42
CA GLY A 26 -4.61 -5.85 9.01
C GLY A 26 -4.11 -4.59 9.71
N SER A 27 -4.94 -3.56 9.82
CA SER A 27 -4.58 -2.33 10.54
C SER A 27 -4.23 -2.60 12.01
N LEU A 28 -4.97 -3.48 12.69
CA LEU A 28 -4.68 -3.87 14.07
C LEU A 28 -3.37 -4.67 14.17
N ILE A 29 -3.20 -5.68 13.32
CA ILE A 29 -2.01 -6.54 13.32
C ILE A 29 -0.76 -5.72 13.03
N ILE A 30 -0.79 -4.91 11.97
CA ILE A 30 0.33 -4.05 11.57
C ILE A 30 0.58 -2.97 12.63
N GLY A 31 -0.46 -2.41 13.26
CA GLY A 31 -0.29 -1.48 14.37
C GLY A 31 0.47 -2.07 15.56
N ILE A 32 0.16 -3.31 15.93
CA ILE A 32 0.91 -4.02 16.98
C ILE A 32 2.34 -4.30 16.53
N LEU A 33 2.53 -4.66 15.26
CA LEU A 33 3.84 -4.97 14.68
C LEU A 33 4.75 -3.73 14.60
N VAL A 34 4.19 -2.57 14.28
CA VAL A 34 4.89 -1.28 14.28
C VAL A 34 5.44 -0.99 15.66
N LYS A 35 4.65 -1.19 16.72
CA LYS A 35 5.11 -1.00 18.11
C LYS A 35 6.22 -1.97 18.53
N ARG A 36 6.18 -3.22 18.06
CA ARG A 36 7.14 -4.27 18.49
C ARG A 36 8.43 -4.35 17.67
N LYS A 37 8.35 -4.12 16.36
CA LYS A 37 9.46 -4.34 15.40
C LYS A 37 9.89 -3.05 14.68
N GLY A 38 9.21 -1.94 14.97
CA GLY A 38 9.47 -0.64 14.35
C GLY A 38 8.73 -0.43 13.03
N VAL A 39 8.64 0.84 12.65
CA VAL A 39 7.88 1.29 11.48
C VAL A 39 8.52 0.87 10.16
N ILE A 40 9.86 0.86 10.07
CA ILE A 40 10.60 0.54 8.85
C ILE A 40 10.40 -0.92 8.46
N TRP A 41 10.49 -1.84 9.44
CA TRP A 41 10.26 -3.26 9.19
C TRP A 41 8.80 -3.52 8.78
N SER A 42 7.85 -2.86 9.45
CA SER A 42 6.42 -2.98 9.14
C SER A 42 6.09 -2.43 7.75
N TYR A 43 6.76 -1.35 7.31
CA TYR A 43 6.65 -0.84 5.95
C TYR A 43 7.06 -1.87 4.90
N TRP A 44 8.19 -2.55 5.11
CA TRP A 44 8.64 -3.63 4.21
C TRP A 44 7.66 -4.80 4.14
N LEU A 45 7.06 -5.17 5.26
CA LEU A 45 6.02 -6.21 5.29
C LEU A 45 4.80 -5.79 4.48
N VAL A 46 4.30 -4.56 4.69
CA VAL A 46 3.14 -4.03 3.97
C VAL A 46 3.41 -3.94 2.46
N LEU A 47 4.60 -3.51 2.06
CA LEU A 47 5.02 -3.54 0.66
C LEU A 47 5.04 -4.97 0.10
N GLY A 48 5.57 -5.93 0.86
CA GLY A 48 5.55 -7.34 0.49
C GLY A 48 4.14 -7.87 0.25
N LEU A 49 3.19 -7.53 1.12
CA LEU A 49 1.77 -7.89 0.94
C LEU A 49 1.19 -7.31 -0.35
N TRP A 50 1.48 -6.04 -0.67
CA TRP A 50 1.02 -5.42 -1.92
C TRP A 50 1.64 -6.06 -3.16
N VAL A 51 2.94 -6.38 -3.13
CA VAL A 51 3.61 -7.09 -4.23
C VAL A 51 2.98 -8.47 -4.43
N VAL A 52 2.73 -9.23 -3.37
CA VAL A 52 2.08 -10.55 -3.44
C VAL A 52 0.66 -10.43 -3.99
N ALA A 53 -0.15 -9.51 -3.45
CA ALA A 53 -1.54 -9.31 -3.88
C ALA A 53 -1.63 -8.94 -5.36
N LEU A 54 -0.82 -7.98 -5.80
CA LEU A 54 -0.83 -7.54 -7.19
C LEU A 54 -0.22 -8.58 -8.14
N SER A 55 0.80 -9.32 -7.71
CA SER A 55 1.39 -10.42 -8.51
C SER A 55 0.39 -11.55 -8.71
N LEU A 56 -0.30 -11.96 -7.65
CA LEU A 56 -1.40 -12.92 -7.72
C LEU A 56 -2.52 -12.41 -8.65
N THR A 57 -2.87 -11.13 -8.56
CA THR A 57 -3.87 -10.52 -9.45
C THR A 57 -3.43 -10.54 -10.92
N ALA A 58 -2.14 -10.30 -11.22
CA ALA A 58 -1.63 -10.25 -12.59
C ALA A 58 -1.61 -11.64 -13.27
N ILE A 59 -1.39 -12.69 -12.48
CA ILE A 59 -1.27 -14.07 -12.96
C ILE A 59 -2.62 -14.81 -12.94
N SER A 60 -3.50 -14.47 -11.98
CA SER A 60 -4.72 -15.23 -11.75
C SER A 60 -5.74 -15.11 -12.88
N GLN A 61 -6.26 -16.27 -13.30
CA GLN A 61 -7.40 -16.43 -14.22
C GLN A 61 -8.63 -17.05 -13.53
N SER A 62 -8.55 -17.34 -12.23
CA SER A 62 -9.56 -18.10 -11.48
C SER A 62 -10.25 -17.22 -10.44
N GLU A 63 -11.59 -17.31 -10.40
CA GLU A 63 -12.46 -16.66 -9.41
C GLU A 63 -12.06 -16.97 -7.96
N THR A 64 -11.63 -18.21 -7.68
CA THR A 64 -11.24 -18.65 -6.33
C THR A 64 -10.00 -17.92 -5.80
N LEU A 65 -9.04 -17.61 -6.67
CA LEU A 65 -7.84 -16.87 -6.29
C LEU A 65 -8.15 -15.40 -5.98
N PHE A 66 -9.15 -14.82 -6.64
CA PHE A 66 -9.59 -13.46 -6.34
C PHE A 66 -10.13 -13.35 -4.91
N TRP A 67 -10.90 -14.33 -4.45
CA TRP A 67 -11.40 -14.39 -3.07
C TRP A 67 -10.29 -14.39 -2.02
N LEU A 68 -9.11 -14.91 -2.34
CA LEU A 68 -7.94 -14.85 -1.46
C LEU A 68 -7.21 -13.50 -1.55
N VAL A 69 -7.10 -12.94 -2.75
CA VAL A 69 -6.43 -11.66 -2.99
C VAL A 69 -7.14 -10.49 -2.31
N GLY A 70 -8.48 -10.48 -2.28
CA GLY A 70 -9.27 -9.40 -1.68
C GLY A 70 -8.88 -9.11 -0.22
N PRO A 71 -8.98 -10.10 0.69
CA PRO A 71 -8.55 -9.95 2.07
C PRO A 71 -7.06 -9.58 2.22
N ILE A 72 -6.17 -10.14 1.41
CA ILE A 72 -4.72 -9.81 1.46
C ILE A 72 -4.48 -8.35 1.07
N ALA A 73 -5.12 -7.88 -0.01
CA ALA A 73 -5.08 -6.49 -0.43
C ALA A 73 -5.69 -5.58 0.63
N GLY A 74 -6.79 -6.02 1.26
CA GLY A 74 -7.39 -5.36 2.43
C GLY A 74 -6.38 -5.18 3.56
N VAL A 75 -5.73 -6.25 4.01
CA VAL A 75 -4.69 -6.21 5.05
C VAL A 75 -3.57 -5.23 4.67
N GLY A 76 -3.10 -5.29 3.43
CA GLY A 76 -2.10 -4.35 2.90
C GLY A 76 -2.59 -2.90 2.95
N MET A 77 -3.84 -2.64 2.58
CA MET A 77 -4.45 -1.30 2.62
C MET A 77 -4.53 -0.75 4.05
N GLY A 78 -5.00 -1.56 5.00
CA GLY A 78 -5.02 -1.20 6.43
C GLY A 78 -3.61 -0.93 6.98
N GLY A 79 -2.64 -1.75 6.57
CA GLY A 79 -1.23 -1.59 6.94
C GLY A 79 -0.60 -0.30 6.42
N VAL A 80 -0.88 0.08 5.16
CA VAL A 80 -0.40 1.35 4.57
C VAL A 80 -0.89 2.54 5.41
N TRP A 81 -2.15 2.52 5.84
CA TRP A 81 -2.75 3.62 6.60
C TRP A 81 -2.05 3.84 7.95
N VAL A 82 -1.76 2.74 8.65
CA VAL A 82 -1.05 2.75 9.93
C VAL A 82 0.40 3.20 9.77
N VAL A 83 1.13 2.54 8.88
CA VAL A 83 2.56 2.78 8.69
C VAL A 83 2.83 4.21 8.19
N SER A 84 2.03 4.70 7.23
CA SER A 84 2.22 6.06 6.68
C SER A 84 2.12 7.13 7.76
N ARG A 85 1.12 7.01 8.65
CA ARG A 85 0.93 7.96 9.76
C ARG A 85 2.09 7.88 10.75
N THR A 86 2.55 6.69 11.11
CA THR A 86 3.67 6.52 12.03
C THR A 86 4.98 7.08 11.46
N ILE A 87 5.29 6.80 10.18
CA ILE A 87 6.49 7.34 9.52
C ILE A 87 6.51 8.86 9.57
N ILE A 88 5.39 9.51 9.29
CA ILE A 88 5.31 10.98 9.32
C ILE A 88 5.57 11.49 10.73
N ILE A 89 4.95 10.91 11.75
CA ILE A 89 5.14 11.35 13.14
C ILE A 89 6.58 11.13 13.61
N GLU A 90 7.22 10.04 13.21
CA GLU A 90 8.60 9.73 13.59
C GLU A 90 9.63 10.62 12.88
N LEU A 91 9.41 10.93 11.60
CA LEU A 91 10.34 11.75 10.80
C LEU A 91 10.10 13.26 10.96
N SER A 92 8.94 13.67 11.48
CA SER A 92 8.62 15.09 11.64
C SER A 92 9.28 15.68 12.90
N PRO A 93 9.89 16.87 12.82
CA PRO A 93 10.24 17.65 14.00
C PRO A 93 8.97 17.97 14.81
N PRO A 94 9.01 17.92 16.15
CA PRO A 94 7.83 18.13 16.98
C PRO A 94 7.17 19.50 16.76
N GLU A 95 7.93 20.52 16.39
CA GLU A 95 7.43 21.87 16.11
C GLU A 95 6.78 21.99 14.72
N LYS A 96 7.07 21.06 13.81
CA LYS A 96 6.66 21.12 12.39
C LYS A 96 5.76 19.98 11.95
N VAL A 97 5.26 19.18 12.88
CA VAL A 97 4.36 18.04 12.58
C VAL A 97 3.18 18.47 11.69
N GLY A 98 2.60 19.66 11.95
CA GLY A 98 1.51 20.20 11.13
C GLY A 98 1.89 20.44 9.66
N GLU A 99 3.10 20.95 9.39
CA GLU A 99 3.59 21.18 8.02
C GLU A 99 3.79 19.86 7.26
N PHE A 100 4.34 18.85 7.94
CA PHE A 100 4.54 17.52 7.36
C PHE A 100 3.21 16.80 7.08
N PHE A 101 2.23 16.90 7.98
CA PHE A 101 0.87 16.40 7.71
C PHE A 101 0.16 17.17 6.59
N GLY A 102 0.41 18.48 6.47
CA GLY A 102 -0.05 19.29 5.33
C GLY A 102 0.53 18.80 3.99
N LEU A 103 1.84 18.55 3.94
CA LEU A 103 2.52 18.00 2.76
C LEU A 103 2.04 16.58 2.45
N TYR A 104 1.87 15.74 3.46
CA TYR A 104 1.31 14.39 3.29
C TYR A 104 -0.11 14.43 2.73
N GLY A 105 -0.97 15.30 3.26
CA GLY A 105 -2.33 15.49 2.76
C GLY A 105 -2.35 15.98 1.31
N PHE A 106 -1.46 16.90 0.95
CA PHE A 106 -1.28 17.35 -0.43
C PHE A 106 -0.81 16.22 -1.36
N ALA A 107 0.21 15.47 -0.95
CA ALA A 107 0.72 14.33 -1.70
C ALA A 107 -0.34 13.24 -1.88
N GLY A 108 -1.15 12.97 -0.84
CA GLY A 108 -2.28 12.04 -0.90
C GLY A 108 -3.35 12.48 -1.90
N LYS A 109 -3.71 13.78 -1.91
CA LYS A 109 -4.64 14.34 -2.91
C LYS A 109 -4.08 14.25 -4.33
N ALA A 110 -2.80 14.60 -4.52
CA ALA A 110 -2.14 14.43 -5.82
C ALA A 110 -2.17 12.97 -6.27
N ALA A 111 -1.82 12.02 -5.39
CA ALA A 111 -1.86 10.59 -5.68
C ALA A 111 -3.26 10.09 -6.03
N SER A 112 -4.32 10.66 -5.42
CA SER A 112 -5.71 10.31 -5.75
C SER A 112 -6.13 10.72 -7.17
N ILE A 113 -5.43 11.69 -7.78
CA ILE A 113 -5.62 12.08 -9.18
C ILE A 113 -4.74 11.21 -10.08
N PHE A 114 -3.44 11.13 -9.77
CA PHE A 114 -2.47 10.42 -10.61
C PHE A 114 -2.71 8.90 -10.67
N GLY A 115 -3.18 8.27 -9.59
CA GLY A 115 -3.43 6.82 -9.56
C GLY A 115 -4.49 6.39 -10.57
N PRO A 116 -5.73 6.91 -10.49
CA PRO A 116 -6.77 6.63 -11.48
C PRO A 116 -6.42 7.12 -12.88
N MET A 117 -5.72 8.25 -13.01
CA MET A 117 -5.25 8.74 -14.31
C MET A 117 -4.28 7.76 -14.96
N LEU A 118 -3.28 7.25 -14.23
CA LEU A 118 -2.35 6.24 -14.72
C LEU A 118 -3.08 4.98 -15.16
N TRP A 119 -4.01 4.48 -14.33
CA TRP A 119 -4.84 3.34 -14.67
C TRP A 119 -5.67 3.59 -15.95
N GLY A 120 -6.34 4.74 -16.04
CA GLY A 120 -7.17 5.13 -17.18
C GLY A 120 -6.38 5.24 -18.47
N VAL A 121 -5.20 5.86 -18.44
CA VAL A 121 -4.30 5.98 -19.60
C VAL A 121 -3.88 4.60 -20.10
N VAL A 122 -3.51 3.68 -19.21
CA VAL A 122 -3.13 2.32 -19.60
C VAL A 122 -4.32 1.57 -20.22
N VAL A 123 -5.50 1.64 -19.60
CA VAL A 123 -6.71 0.98 -20.12
C VAL A 123 -7.16 1.57 -21.46
N TRP A 124 -7.03 2.89 -21.65
CA TRP A 124 -7.35 3.58 -22.90
C TRP A 124 -6.36 3.26 -24.02
N ALA A 125 -5.05 3.25 -23.72
CA ALA A 125 -4.02 2.92 -24.69
C ALA A 125 -4.12 1.46 -25.21
N LEU A 126 -4.61 0.55 -24.38
CA LEU A 126 -4.78 -0.87 -24.69
C LEU A 126 -6.24 -1.25 -24.96
N ASP A 127 -7.08 -0.29 -25.38
CA ASP A 127 -8.52 -0.52 -25.53
C ASP A 127 -8.85 -1.65 -26.53
N SER A 128 -8.01 -1.82 -27.55
CA SER A 128 -8.12 -2.86 -28.58
C SER A 128 -7.82 -4.29 -28.09
N THR A 129 -7.23 -4.48 -26.91
CA THR A 129 -6.72 -5.80 -26.44
C THR A 129 -7.65 -6.52 -25.45
N GLY A 130 -8.91 -6.09 -25.32
CA GLY A 130 -9.92 -6.80 -24.53
C GLY A 130 -9.60 -6.87 -23.03
N THR A 131 -9.58 -8.06 -22.42
CA THR A 131 -9.29 -8.27 -20.99
C THR A 131 -7.82 -8.14 -20.62
N PHE A 132 -6.90 -8.17 -21.60
CA PHE A 132 -5.46 -8.05 -21.37
C PHE A 132 -5.06 -6.67 -20.79
N LYS A 133 -5.80 -5.61 -21.14
CA LYS A 133 -5.54 -4.24 -20.66
C LYS A 133 -5.55 -4.11 -19.14
N TYR A 134 -6.43 -4.85 -18.46
CA TYR A 134 -6.49 -4.85 -17.00
C TYR A 134 -5.27 -5.53 -16.37
N ARG A 135 -4.70 -6.54 -17.03
CA ARG A 135 -3.48 -7.20 -16.56
C ARG A 135 -2.28 -6.27 -16.68
N VAL A 136 -2.15 -5.60 -17.83
CA VAL A 136 -1.10 -4.59 -18.03
C VAL A 136 -1.24 -3.45 -17.03
N ALA A 137 -2.47 -2.98 -16.78
CA ALA A 137 -2.71 -1.93 -15.77
C ALA A 137 -2.28 -2.37 -14.36
N VAL A 138 -2.57 -3.61 -13.96
CA VAL A 138 -2.08 -4.17 -12.67
C VAL A 138 -0.56 -4.30 -12.65
N THR A 139 0.08 -4.70 -13.76
CA THR A 139 1.55 -4.76 -13.87
C THR A 139 2.19 -3.37 -13.78
N VAL A 140 1.56 -2.35 -14.35
CA VAL A 140 2.02 -0.96 -14.20
C VAL A 140 1.93 -0.52 -12.73
N LEU A 141 0.85 -0.87 -12.02
CA LEU A 141 0.75 -0.63 -10.58
C LEU A 141 1.79 -1.41 -9.76
N LEU A 142 2.14 -2.64 -10.15
CA LEU A 142 3.29 -3.34 -9.56
C LEU A 142 4.58 -2.55 -9.75
N GLY A 143 4.79 -2.00 -10.94
CA GLY A 143 5.94 -1.17 -11.26
C GLY A 143 6.04 0.05 -10.33
N THR A 144 4.94 0.74 -10.04
CA THR A 144 4.96 1.90 -9.12
C THR A 144 5.30 1.49 -7.69
N VAL A 145 4.82 0.32 -7.23
CA VAL A 145 5.20 -0.25 -5.92
C VAL A 145 6.70 -0.58 -5.86
N ILE A 146 7.27 -1.14 -6.94
CA ILE A 146 8.70 -1.44 -7.02
C ILE A 146 9.52 -0.13 -6.98
N VAL A 147 9.15 0.88 -7.75
CA VAL A 147 9.82 2.19 -7.73
C VAL A 147 9.73 2.82 -6.34
N ALA A 148 8.57 2.78 -5.69
CA ALA A 148 8.40 3.25 -4.31
C ALA A 148 9.32 2.50 -3.34
N SER A 149 9.44 1.17 -3.49
CA SER A 149 10.35 0.37 -2.67
C SER A 149 11.81 0.76 -2.86
N PHE A 150 12.24 1.07 -4.10
CA PHE A 150 13.60 1.50 -4.40
C PHE A 150 13.91 2.87 -3.80
N LEU A 151 12.99 3.83 -3.94
CA LEU A 151 13.13 5.16 -3.33
C LEU A 151 13.21 5.06 -1.80
N PHE A 152 12.37 4.21 -1.20
CA PHE A 152 12.37 4.03 0.25
C PHE A 152 13.65 3.37 0.77
N ARG A 153 14.25 2.42 0.03
CA ARG A 153 15.59 1.87 0.38
C ARG A 153 16.64 2.96 0.52
N GLY A 154 16.64 3.93 -0.39
CA GLY A 154 17.55 5.07 -0.34
C GLY A 154 17.34 5.93 0.92
N LEU A 155 16.08 6.10 1.35
CA LEU A 155 15.73 6.81 2.58
C LEU A 155 16.13 6.03 3.84
N THR A 156 15.79 4.74 3.91
CA THR A 156 16.14 3.88 5.04
C THR A 156 17.65 3.84 5.26
N ARG A 157 18.43 3.76 4.17
CA ARG A 157 19.90 3.77 4.26
C ARG A 157 20.42 5.06 4.89
N LYS A 158 19.90 6.22 4.47
CA LYS A 158 20.28 7.51 5.06
C LYS A 158 19.89 7.65 6.54
N ILE A 159 18.75 7.09 6.95
CA ILE A 159 18.33 7.08 8.36
C ILE A 159 19.29 6.23 9.20
N SER A 160 19.66 5.04 8.70
CA SER A 160 20.61 4.15 9.38
C SER A 160 22.04 4.71 9.42
N GLU A 161 22.45 5.48 8.41
CA GLU A 161 23.77 6.10 8.33
C GLU A 161 23.90 7.37 9.21
N ASN A 162 22.79 7.95 9.68
CA ASN A 162 22.79 9.16 10.50
C ASN A 162 22.52 8.85 11.99
N PRO A 163 23.55 8.82 12.86
CA PRO A 163 23.41 8.42 14.26
C PRO A 163 22.50 9.34 15.10
N ASN A 164 22.29 10.60 14.68
CA ASN A 164 21.40 11.52 15.39
C ASN A 164 19.92 11.23 15.12
N ILE A 165 19.58 10.76 13.92
CA ILE A 165 18.21 10.37 13.57
C ILE A 165 17.91 8.95 14.07
N ASN A 166 18.88 8.04 13.98
CA ASN A 166 18.72 6.68 14.48
C ASN A 166 18.43 6.66 15.99
N LYS A 167 19.13 7.49 16.78
CA LYS A 167 18.85 7.64 18.22
C LYS A 167 17.46 8.22 18.50
N SER A 168 16.97 9.21 17.75
CA SER A 168 15.61 9.75 18.01
C SER A 168 14.49 8.78 17.66
N VAL A 169 14.70 7.93 16.65
CA VAL A 169 13.77 6.86 16.28
C VAL A 169 13.84 5.75 17.34
N ASP A 170 15.03 5.27 17.69
CA ASP A 170 15.23 4.22 18.71
C ASP A 170 14.81 4.67 20.13
N ILE A 171 15.05 5.92 20.54
CA ILE A 171 14.66 6.44 21.87
C ILE A 171 13.14 6.49 22.03
N LYS A 172 12.38 6.77 20.95
CA LYS A 172 10.91 6.62 20.97
C LYS A 172 10.49 5.14 20.95
N MET A 173 11.29 4.23 20.40
CA MET A 173 10.98 2.80 20.34
C MET A 173 11.11 2.04 21.68
N VAL A 174 11.76 2.63 22.69
CA VAL A 174 12.04 1.98 23.99
C VAL A 174 11.18 2.51 25.15
N ASN A 175 10.56 3.69 25.01
CA ASN A 175 9.95 4.41 26.14
C ASN A 175 8.40 4.39 26.18
N ASP A 176 7.72 3.54 25.40
CA ASP A 176 6.26 3.34 25.47
C ASP A 176 5.89 1.94 25.99
#